data_AF-A0A829QEA3-F1
#
_entry.id   AF-A0A829QEA3-F1
#
_cell.length_a   1.000
_cell.length_b   1.000
_cell.length_c   1.000
_cell.angle_alpha   90.00
_cell.angle_beta   90.00
_cell.angle_gamma   90.00
#
_symmetry.space_group_name_H-M   'P 1'
#
loop_
_entity.id
_entity.type
_entity.pdbx_description
1 polymer ?
#
loop_
_entity_poly.entity_id
_entity_poly.type
_entity_poly.pdbx_seq_one_letter_code
_entity_poly.pdbx_strand_id
1 'polypeptide(L)'
;MSDRVLWGNVGSAANSAARLIAASRPALTGAARDIADTYLRDPRVEGGVLRAGPDFRRRSCCLIYRLAEDRTAVCGDCVLETRAGATG
;
A
#
# COMPACT_ATOMS: atom_id res chain seq x y z
N MET A 1 -7.54 6.95 -16.27
CA MET A 1 -6.61 6.25 -15.34
C MET A 1 -6.59 4.78 -15.75
N SER A 2 -5.45 4.10 -15.82
CA SER A 2 -5.45 2.68 -16.20
C SER A 2 -5.95 1.80 -15.07
N ASP A 3 -6.54 0.64 -15.41
CA ASP A 3 -7.03 -0.34 -14.44
C ASP A 3 -5.95 -0.75 -13.44
N ARG A 4 -4.71 -0.92 -13.90
CA ARG A 4 -3.55 -1.24 -13.05
C ARG A 4 -3.27 -0.16 -11.99
N VAL A 5 -3.50 1.11 -12.30
CA VAL A 5 -3.32 2.19 -11.31
C VAL A 5 -4.53 2.26 -10.37
N LEU A 6 -5.75 2.12 -10.92
CA LEU A 6 -6.98 2.11 -10.13
C LEU A 6 -6.97 1.01 -9.07
N TRP A 7 -6.73 -0.24 -9.49
CA TRP A 7 -6.73 -1.37 -8.58
C TRP A 7 -5.53 -1.39 -7.64
N GLY A 8 -4.38 -0.88 -8.09
CA GLY A 8 -3.25 -0.65 -7.18
C GLY A 8 -3.56 0.38 -6.09
N ASN A 9 -4.44 1.37 -6.35
CA ASN A 9 -4.87 2.32 -5.31
C ASN A 9 -5.77 1.65 -4.28
N VAL A 10 -6.66 0.75 -4.72
CA VAL A 10 -7.50 -0.07 -3.81
C VAL A 10 -6.63 -0.91 -2.88
N GLY A 11 -5.62 -1.61 -3.41
CA GLY A 11 -4.71 -2.41 -2.58
C GLY A 11 -3.93 -1.58 -1.56
N SER A 12 -3.43 -0.41 -1.96
CA SER A 12 -2.72 0.51 -1.06
C SER A 12 -3.64 1.12 0.01
N ALA A 13 -4.90 1.42 -0.34
CA ALA A 13 -5.89 1.90 0.63
C ALA A 13 -6.19 0.84 1.70
N ALA A 14 -6.34 -0.43 1.30
CA ALA A 14 -6.53 -1.54 2.23
C ALA A 14 -5.34 -1.72 3.19
N ASN A 15 -4.11 -1.71 2.66
CA ASN A 15 -2.89 -1.78 3.48
C ASN A 15 -2.77 -0.60 4.45
N SER A 16 -3.02 0.62 3.95
CA SER A 16 -2.95 1.85 4.74
C SER A 16 -4.00 1.86 5.86
N ALA A 17 -5.22 1.42 5.59
CA ALA A 17 -6.26 1.29 6.60
C ALA A 17 -5.85 0.30 7.71
N ALA A 18 -5.30 -0.85 7.34
CA ALA A 18 -4.79 -1.81 8.32
C ALA A 18 -3.66 -1.24 9.19
N ARG A 19 -2.76 -0.45 8.60
CA ARG A 19 -1.69 0.26 9.33
C ARG A 19 -2.25 1.27 10.33
N LEU A 20 -3.25 2.07 9.92
CA LEU A 20 -3.88 3.06 10.81
C LEU A 20 -4.63 2.40 11.97
N ILE A 21 -5.31 1.27 11.71
CA ILE A 21 -5.95 0.47 12.76
C ILE A 21 -4.90 -0.08 13.72
N ALA A 22 -3.82 -0.69 13.22
CA ALA A 22 -2.75 -1.23 14.05
C ALA A 22 -2.07 -0.15 14.91
N ALA A 23 -1.86 1.05 14.36
CA ALA A 23 -1.28 2.18 15.10
C ALA A 23 -2.19 2.70 16.22
N SER A 24 -3.51 2.76 15.98
CA SER A 24 -4.47 3.24 16.98
C SER A 24 -4.91 2.17 17.98
N ARG A 25 -4.90 0.90 17.57
CA ARG A 25 -5.35 -0.26 18.35
C ARG A 25 -4.44 -1.48 18.07
N PRO A 26 -3.26 -1.57 18.72
CA PRO A 26 -2.28 -2.63 18.44
C PRO A 26 -2.83 -4.06 18.56
N ALA A 27 -3.78 -4.29 19.47
CA ALA A 27 -4.44 -5.58 19.64
C ALA A 27 -5.21 -6.06 18.38
N LEU A 28 -5.61 -5.15 17.49
CA LEU A 28 -6.33 -5.46 16.25
C LEU A 28 -5.42 -5.65 15.04
N THR A 29 -4.09 -5.63 15.21
CA THR A 29 -3.14 -5.70 14.09
C THR A 29 -3.35 -6.92 13.20
N GLY A 30 -3.51 -8.11 13.79
CA GLY A 30 -3.75 -9.35 13.04
C GLY A 30 -5.04 -9.28 12.24
N ALA A 31 -6.17 -8.99 12.91
CA ALA A 31 -7.48 -8.90 12.29
C ALA A 31 -7.54 -7.84 11.16
N ALA A 32 -6.91 -6.68 11.37
CA ALA A 32 -6.86 -5.62 10.37
C ALA A 32 -6.09 -6.05 9.11
N ARG A 33 -4.98 -6.78 9.28
CA ARG A 33 -4.21 -7.34 8.16
C ARG A 33 -4.99 -8.44 7.45
N ASP A 34 -5.66 -9.32 8.19
CA ASP A 34 -6.46 -10.40 7.59
C ASP A 34 -7.59 -9.85 6.71
N ILE A 35 -8.26 -8.78 7.16
CA ILE A 35 -9.28 -8.09 6.37
C ILE A 35 -8.64 -7.42 5.15
N ALA A 36 -7.52 -6.70 5.29
CA ALA A 36 -6.84 -6.11 4.15
C ALA A 36 -6.42 -7.18 3.11
N ASP A 37 -5.95 -8.35 3.56
CA ASP A 37 -5.61 -9.47 2.70
C ASP A 37 -6.83 -10.03 1.95
N THR A 38 -8.05 -9.94 2.48
CA THR A 38 -9.25 -10.32 1.69
C THR A 38 -9.42 -9.44 0.46
N TYR A 39 -9.10 -8.15 0.54
CA TYR A 39 -9.15 -7.25 -0.62
C TYR A 39 -7.98 -7.51 -1.58
N LEU A 40 -6.79 -7.81 -1.04
CA LEU A 40 -5.62 -8.12 -1.87
C LEU A 40 -5.75 -9.44 -2.66
N ARG A 41 -6.58 -10.37 -2.17
CA ARG A 41 -6.92 -11.62 -2.88
C ARG A 41 -7.81 -11.40 -4.10
N ASP A 42 -8.49 -10.26 -4.23
CA ASP A 42 -9.26 -9.96 -5.45
C ASP A 42 -8.33 -9.98 -6.67
N PRO A 43 -8.64 -10.77 -7.73
CA PRO A 43 -7.81 -10.86 -8.93
C PRO A 43 -7.59 -9.53 -9.63
N ARG A 44 -8.50 -8.57 -9.46
CA ARG A 44 -8.38 -7.23 -10.05
C ARG A 44 -7.33 -6.40 -9.31
N VAL A 45 -7.18 -6.62 -8.01
CA VAL A 45 -6.20 -5.93 -7.14
C VAL A 45 -4.82 -6.54 -7.36
N GLU A 46 -4.60 -7.74 -6.82
CA GLU A 46 -3.27 -8.37 -6.78
C GLU A 46 -3.34 -9.90 -6.92
N GLY A 47 -4.53 -10.52 -6.81
CA GLY A 47 -4.68 -11.97 -6.85
C GLY A 47 -4.00 -12.71 -5.69
N GLY A 48 -3.80 -12.00 -4.56
CA GLY A 48 -3.20 -12.56 -3.35
C GLY A 48 -1.68 -12.67 -3.36
N VAL A 49 -1.00 -12.16 -4.40
CA VAL A 49 0.48 -12.15 -4.47
C VAL A 49 1.08 -11.25 -3.39
N LEU A 50 0.47 -10.09 -3.14
CA LEU A 50 0.88 -9.19 -2.07
C LEU A 50 0.13 -9.50 -0.78
N ARG A 51 0.79 -9.21 0.34
CA ARG A 51 0.24 -9.33 1.70
C ARG A 51 0.27 -7.98 2.39
N ALA A 52 -0.78 -7.68 3.17
CA ALA A 52 -0.85 -6.49 3.99
C ALA A 52 0.24 -6.53 5.08
N GLY A 53 0.92 -5.41 5.29
CA GLY A 53 2.05 -5.36 6.20
C GLY A 53 3.08 -4.29 5.85
N PRO A 54 4.17 -4.20 6.63
CA PRO A 54 5.22 -3.21 6.42
C PRO A 54 5.96 -3.37 5.08
N ASP A 55 5.95 -4.58 4.53
CA ASP A 55 6.64 -4.93 3.28
C ASP A 55 5.73 -4.85 2.05
N PHE A 56 4.44 -4.53 2.25
CA PHE A 56 3.54 -4.27 1.13
C PHE A 56 4.11 -3.16 0.25
N ARG A 57 4.25 -3.42 -1.06
CA ARG A 57 4.62 -2.43 -2.06
C ARG A 57 3.78 -2.63 -3.31
N ARG A 58 3.22 -1.53 -3.84
CA ARG A 58 2.40 -1.59 -5.06
C ARG A 58 3.26 -2.07 -6.23
N ARG A 59 2.64 -2.71 -7.22
CA ARG A 59 3.28 -3.04 -8.51
C ARG A 59 3.05 -1.98 -9.59
N SER A 60 2.54 -0.82 -9.20
CA SER A 60 2.33 0.34 -10.07
C SER A 60 2.72 1.62 -9.31
N CYS A 61 2.79 2.75 -10.00
CA CYS A 61 2.87 4.07 -9.36
C CYS A 61 1.46 4.66 -9.21
N CYS A 62 1.12 5.23 -8.05
CA CYS A 62 -0.19 5.86 -7.81
C CYS A 62 -0.30 7.27 -8.46
N LEU A 63 0.84 7.80 -8.92
CA LEU A 63 0.97 9.11 -9.57
C LEU A 63 0.64 10.31 -8.67
N ILE A 64 0.63 10.13 -7.34
CA ILE A 64 0.36 11.23 -6.39
C ILE A 64 1.37 12.38 -6.52
N TYR A 65 2.61 12.10 -6.93
CA TYR A 65 3.64 13.11 -7.21
C TYR A 65 3.20 14.14 -8.24
N ARG A 66 2.21 13.83 -9.09
CA ARG A 66 1.68 14.78 -10.09
C ARG A 66 0.83 15.87 -9.46
N LEU A 67 0.35 15.65 -8.25
CA LEU A 67 -0.43 16.60 -7.46
C LEU A 67 0.46 17.38 -6.48
N ALA A 68 1.71 16.95 -6.28
CA ALA A 68 2.67 17.60 -5.40
C ALA A 68 3.49 18.64 -6.19
N GLU A 69 3.90 19.71 -5.51
CA GLU A 69 4.88 20.67 -6.03
C GLU A 69 6.26 20.00 -6.20
N ASP A 70 6.59 19.11 -5.27
CA ASP A 70 7.78 18.28 -5.29
C ASP A 70 7.51 16.93 -5.99
N ARG A 71 8.16 16.71 -7.13
CA ARG A 71 8.04 15.47 -7.93
C ARG A 71 8.72 14.26 -7.29
N THR A 72 9.46 14.46 -6.20
CA THR A 72 10.04 13.37 -5.39
C THR A 72 9.07 12.86 -4.32
N ALA A 73 7.96 13.57 -4.06
CA ALA A 73 6.94 13.15 -3.11
C ALA A 73 6.19 11.90 -3.60
N VAL A 74 6.45 10.76 -2.95
CA VAL A 74 5.82 9.47 -3.23
C VAL A 74 4.90 9.03 -2.08
N CYS A 75 3.97 8.12 -2.35
CA CYS A 75 3.19 7.50 -1.27
C CYS A 75 4.01 6.44 -0.52
N GLY A 76 3.63 6.14 0.73
CA GLY A 76 4.35 5.17 1.57
C GLY A 76 4.27 3.69 1.14
N ASP A 77 3.58 3.39 0.03
CA ASP A 77 3.53 2.06 -0.59
C ASP A 77 4.11 2.09 -2.03
N CYS A 78 4.82 3.16 -2.41
CA CYS A 78 5.21 3.40 -3.80
C CYS A 78 6.22 2.38 -4.30
N VAL A 79 6.04 1.92 -5.55
CA VAL A 79 6.99 1.00 -6.24
C VAL A 79 8.36 1.64 -6.50
N LEU A 80 8.41 2.98 -6.51
CA LEU A 80 9.63 3.76 -6.72
C LEU A 80 10.27 4.20 -5.40
N GLU A 81 9.64 3.89 -4.26
CA GLU A 81 10.24 4.14 -2.96
C GLU A 81 11.39 3.14 -2.78
N THR A 82 12.59 3.56 -3.14
CA THR A 82 13.80 2.94 -2.62
C THR A 82 13.78 3.19 -1.12
N ARG A 83 13.65 2.15 -0.30
CA ARG A 83 13.97 2.30 1.12
C ARG A 83 15.40 2.84 1.13
N ALA A 84 15.59 4.09 1.55
CA ALA A 84 16.92 4.53 1.96
C ALA A 84 17.39 3.46 2.94
N GLY A 85 18.53 2.84 2.62
CA GLY A 85 19.09 1.80 3.46
C GLY A 85 19.10 2.26 4.90
N ALA A 86 18.95 1.32 5.82
CA ALA A 86 19.44 1.50 7.16
C ALA A 86 20.90 1.96 7.07
N THR A 87 21.14 3.25 7.18
CA THR A 87 22.48 3.83 7.26
C THR A 87 22.39 5.10 8.10
N GLY A 88 22.90 5.03 9.33
CA GLY A 88 23.10 6.16 10.25
C GLY A 88 22.27 6.06 11.51
#